data_AF-A0A212JNZ2-F1
#
_entry.id   AF-A0A212JNZ2-F1
#
_cell.length_a   1.000
_cell.length_b   1.000
_cell.length_c   1.000
_cell.angle_alpha   90.00
_cell.angle_beta   90.00
_cell.angle_gamma   90.00
#
_symmetry.space_group_name_H-M   'P 1'
#
loop_
_entity.id
_entity.type
_entity.pdbx_description
1 polymer ?
#
loop_
_entity_poly.entity_id
_entity_poly.type
_entity_poly.pdbx_seq_one_letter_code
_entity_poly.pdbx_strand_id
1 'polypeptide(L)'
;MMKIRFIGCLVTGVLAAAAVLALPDAAYAWGPGAHMVAGNWVLQHLELLPALVAGPLARFPGFFLHGCLSADIFIGKGSVAKKGHSHNWESGLALLARAKSARSISYAYGYLSHLAADTVAHNVFVPSLMPLAPGNGRMAHVYLEMQADRMLSWDKERALAVFHERGSENTSLMLRRTLRRNGFKFRLQSGVYQGSIAVGGSALWRRSLRVVDRLLPGHAGPACLADLLETATRAVVDVLQNGEDSPVFRLDPVGTAALAQAVAFRAEQGFFPVSGTGQGLAVPLPDALQSLPVLFLAKPKVAA
;
A
#
# COMPACT_ATOMS: atom_id res chain seq x y z
N MET A 1 -17.22 -31.96 15.74
CA MET A 1 -17.18 -30.50 16.02
C MET A 1 -16.06 -29.74 15.30
N MET A 2 -14.87 -30.32 15.08
CA MET A 2 -13.76 -29.63 14.40
C MET A 2 -13.99 -29.35 12.90
N LYS A 3 -14.63 -30.27 12.17
CA LYS A 3 -14.98 -30.11 10.74
C LYS A 3 -16.01 -28.99 10.48
N ILE A 4 -16.99 -28.81 11.37
CA ILE A 4 -18.03 -27.77 11.25
C ILE A 4 -17.44 -26.37 11.47
N ARG A 5 -16.51 -26.21 12.43
CA ARG A 5 -15.77 -24.96 12.64
C ARG A 5 -14.85 -24.62 11.47
N PHE A 6 -14.30 -25.65 10.79
CA PHE A 6 -13.47 -25.50 9.60
C PHE A 6 -14.28 -25.02 8.39
N ILE A 7 -15.45 -25.62 8.15
CA ILE A 7 -16.38 -25.21 7.09
C ILE A 7 -16.91 -23.80 7.37
N GLY A 8 -17.23 -23.48 8.63
CA GLY A 8 -17.61 -22.12 9.03
C GLY A 8 -16.53 -21.09 8.73
N CYS A 9 -15.26 -21.35 9.08
CA CYS A 9 -14.15 -20.45 8.75
C CYS A 9 -13.91 -20.32 7.23
N LEU A 10 -14.10 -21.40 6.48
CA LEU A 10 -13.96 -21.40 5.03
C LEU A 10 -15.06 -20.55 4.37
N VAL A 11 -16.31 -20.74 4.80
CA VAL A 11 -17.47 -19.97 4.30
C VAL A 11 -17.36 -18.50 4.68
N THR A 12 -16.94 -18.17 5.91
CA THR A 12 -16.72 -16.77 6.31
C THR A 12 -15.54 -16.15 5.55
N GLY A 13 -14.46 -16.90 5.32
CA GLY A 13 -13.32 -16.44 4.52
C GLY A 13 -13.68 -16.20 3.06
N VAL A 14 -14.46 -17.09 2.45
CA VAL A 14 -14.96 -16.97 1.07
C VAL A 14 -15.96 -15.82 0.95
N LEU A 15 -16.87 -15.65 1.91
CA LEU A 15 -17.82 -14.54 1.92
C LEU A 15 -17.12 -13.19 2.17
N ALA A 16 -16.07 -13.15 3.00
CA ALA A 16 -15.27 -11.95 3.21
C ALA A 16 -14.43 -11.61 1.97
N ALA A 17 -13.83 -12.61 1.31
CA ALA A 17 -13.13 -12.42 0.04
C ALA A 17 -14.10 -11.96 -1.06
N ALA A 18 -15.28 -12.59 -1.17
CA ALA A 18 -16.33 -12.18 -2.10
C ALA A 18 -16.85 -10.78 -1.79
N ALA A 19 -17.00 -10.41 -0.52
CA ALA A 19 -17.39 -9.06 -0.11
C ALA A 19 -16.32 -8.02 -0.47
N VAL A 20 -15.04 -8.33 -0.27
CA VAL A 20 -13.92 -7.45 -0.68
C VAL A 20 -13.84 -7.33 -2.20
N LEU A 21 -14.06 -8.41 -2.94
CA LEU A 21 -14.14 -8.42 -4.41
C LEU A 21 -15.40 -7.71 -4.95
N ALA A 22 -16.46 -7.63 -4.15
CA ALA A 22 -17.69 -6.91 -4.47
C ALA A 22 -17.63 -5.41 -4.10
N LEU A 23 -16.56 -4.94 -3.44
CA LEU A 23 -16.38 -3.51 -3.17
C LEU A 23 -15.96 -2.79 -4.47
N PRO A 24 -16.69 -1.75 -4.89
CA PRO A 24 -16.37 -1.03 -6.12
C PRO A 24 -15.08 -0.23 -5.95
N ASP A 25 -14.06 -0.57 -6.76
CA ASP A 25 -12.88 0.24 -7.07
C ASP A 25 -11.98 0.63 -5.89
N ALA A 26 -11.51 -0.31 -5.07
CA ALA A 26 -10.40 -0.04 -4.15
C ALA A 26 -9.25 0.63 -4.93
N ALA A 27 -8.71 1.72 -4.42
CA ALA A 27 -7.51 2.29 -5.00
C ALA A 27 -6.44 1.22 -4.83
N TYR A 28 -5.96 0.74 -5.97
CA TYR A 28 -5.27 -0.53 -6.05
C TYR A 28 -3.81 -0.25 -5.75
N ALA A 29 -3.41 -0.44 -4.49
CA ALA A 29 -2.10 -0.17 -3.93
C ALA A 29 -1.62 -1.14 -2.86
N TRP A 30 -0.30 -1.11 -2.57
CA TRP A 30 0.31 -1.83 -1.46
C TRP A 30 -0.68 -1.90 -0.29
N GLY A 31 -0.93 -3.09 0.24
CA GLY A 31 -1.89 -3.22 1.33
C GLY A 31 -1.45 -2.41 2.57
N PRO A 32 -2.37 -2.18 3.52
CA PRO A 32 -2.05 -1.45 4.75
C PRO A 32 -0.83 -2.03 5.49
N GLY A 33 -0.58 -3.34 5.37
CA GLY A 33 0.60 -3.98 5.94
C GLY A 33 1.91 -3.47 5.37
N ALA A 34 2.04 -3.40 4.04
CA ALA A 34 3.22 -2.86 3.37
C ALA A 34 3.49 -1.39 3.75
N HIS A 35 2.46 -0.54 3.79
CA HIS A 35 2.62 0.85 4.25
C HIS A 35 3.00 0.96 5.73
N MET A 36 2.46 0.08 6.58
CA MET A 36 2.86 0.02 7.99
C MET A 36 4.31 -0.46 8.15
N VAL A 37 4.77 -1.42 7.34
CA VAL A 37 6.16 -1.87 7.36
C VAL A 37 7.11 -0.74 6.96
N ALA A 38 6.88 -0.10 5.80
CA ALA A 38 7.70 1.01 5.34
C ALA A 38 7.67 2.20 6.31
N GLY A 39 6.48 2.55 6.82
CA GLY A 39 6.33 3.65 7.78
C GLY A 39 7.02 3.39 9.12
N ASN A 40 6.86 2.20 9.71
CA ASN A 40 7.57 1.87 10.95
C ASN A 40 9.08 1.79 10.73
N TRP A 41 9.52 1.34 9.56
CA TRP A 41 10.92 1.32 9.22
C TRP A 41 11.51 2.74 9.24
N VAL A 42 10.84 3.73 8.63
CA VAL A 42 11.25 5.14 8.67
C VAL A 42 11.31 5.67 10.11
N LEU A 43 10.29 5.36 10.92
CA LEU A 43 10.25 5.79 12.33
C LEU A 43 11.39 5.20 13.18
N GLN A 44 11.97 4.07 12.76
CA GLN A 44 13.13 3.46 13.41
C GLN A 44 14.47 4.05 12.94
N HIS A 45 14.49 4.79 11.82
CA HIS A 45 15.70 5.30 11.18
C HIS A 45 15.59 6.81 10.85
N LEU A 46 15.06 7.58 11.80
CA LEU A 46 14.84 9.02 11.62
C LEU A 46 16.14 9.82 11.45
N GLU A 47 17.28 9.26 11.87
CA GLU A 47 18.62 9.82 11.66
C GLU A 47 19.02 9.94 10.19
N LEU A 48 18.34 9.22 9.30
CA LEU A 48 18.56 9.32 7.86
C LEU A 48 17.85 10.54 7.25
N LEU A 49 16.93 11.18 7.97
CA LEU A 49 16.10 12.27 7.45
C LEU A 49 16.65 13.64 7.87
N PRO A 50 16.42 14.70 7.07
CA PRO A 50 16.69 16.07 7.51
C PRO A 50 15.94 16.39 8.80
N ALA A 51 16.56 17.16 9.70
CA ALA A 51 15.99 17.46 11.02
C ALA A 51 14.57 18.09 10.95
N LEU A 52 14.30 18.89 9.90
CA LEU A 52 12.99 19.51 9.66
C LEU A 52 11.88 18.48 9.37
N VAL A 53 12.23 17.31 8.85
CA VAL A 53 11.33 16.18 8.58
C VAL A 53 11.32 15.23 9.78
N ALA A 54 12.49 14.85 10.29
CA ALA A 54 12.64 13.93 11.41
C ALA A 54 11.94 14.41 12.68
N GLY A 55 12.03 15.71 13.00
CA GLY A 55 11.47 16.29 14.23
C GLY A 55 9.96 16.09 14.40
N PRO A 56 9.12 16.49 13.42
CA PRO A 56 7.68 16.21 13.44
C PRO A 56 7.35 14.71 13.53
N LEU A 57 8.06 13.86 12.79
CA LEU A 57 7.87 12.40 12.79
C LEU A 57 8.17 11.79 14.15
N ALA A 58 9.30 12.15 14.77
CA ALA A 58 9.70 11.71 16.10
C ALA A 58 8.68 12.11 17.18
N ARG A 59 8.16 13.34 17.09
CA ARG A 59 7.22 13.88 18.07
C ARG A 59 5.80 13.34 17.91
N PHE A 60 5.39 13.03 16.68
CA PHE A 60 4.03 12.59 16.34
C PHE A 60 4.02 11.38 15.40
N PRO A 61 4.58 10.22 15.82
CA PRO A 61 4.73 9.05 14.96
C PRO A 61 3.39 8.42 14.56
N GLY A 62 2.38 8.49 15.43
CA GLY A 62 1.04 8.00 15.09
C GLY A 62 0.37 8.79 13.97
N PHE A 63 0.60 10.11 13.91
CA PHE A 63 0.12 10.93 12.81
C PHE A 63 0.84 10.63 11.49
N PHE A 64 2.14 10.34 11.53
CA PHE A 64 2.88 9.87 10.36
C PHE A 64 2.27 8.56 9.82
N LEU A 65 2.11 7.55 10.67
CA LEU A 65 1.50 6.27 10.28
C LEU A 65 0.05 6.43 9.81
N HIS A 66 -0.72 7.34 10.41
CA HIS A 66 -2.06 7.69 9.91
C HIS A 66 -2.00 8.25 8.48
N GLY A 67 -1.02 9.11 8.18
CA GLY A 67 -0.75 9.60 6.83
C GLY A 67 -0.45 8.46 5.85
N CYS A 68 0.40 7.52 6.26
CA CYS A 68 0.78 6.34 5.45
C CYS A 68 -0.40 5.46 5.03
N LEU A 69 -1.52 5.52 5.75
CA LEU A 69 -2.73 4.72 5.49
C LEU A 69 -3.87 5.54 4.87
N SER A 70 -3.73 6.85 4.76
CA SER A 70 -4.88 7.73 4.53
C SER A 70 -5.31 7.86 3.07
N ALA A 71 -4.43 7.55 2.11
CA ALA A 71 -4.76 7.70 0.69
C ALA A 71 -5.74 6.62 0.20
N ASP A 72 -5.69 5.43 0.80
CA ASP A 72 -6.57 4.28 0.51
C ASP A 72 -7.98 4.39 1.08
N ILE A 73 -8.21 5.35 1.99
CA ILE A 73 -9.57 5.65 2.46
C ILE A 73 -10.49 5.89 1.24
N PHE A 74 -9.96 6.45 0.16
CA PHE A 74 -10.77 6.77 -1.00
C PHE A 74 -10.93 5.62 -1.99
N ILE A 75 -11.75 4.66 -1.61
CA ILE A 75 -12.33 3.63 -2.48
C ILE A 75 -13.13 4.32 -3.61
N GLY A 76 -13.25 3.71 -4.79
CA GLY A 76 -14.12 4.16 -5.87
C GLY A 76 -13.44 4.92 -7.02
N LYS A 77 -12.11 5.01 -7.10
CA LYS A 77 -11.46 6.07 -7.90
C LYS A 77 -10.89 5.66 -9.26
N GLY A 78 -10.79 4.36 -9.53
CA GLY A 78 -10.23 3.82 -10.78
C GLY A 78 -8.72 4.00 -10.92
N SER A 79 -8.13 3.37 -11.94
CA SER A 79 -6.67 3.22 -12.16
C SER A 79 -6.08 4.27 -13.11
N VAL A 80 -6.64 5.48 -13.12
CA VAL A 80 -6.17 6.57 -14.01
C VAL A 80 -5.84 7.80 -13.17
N ALA A 81 -4.60 8.25 -13.27
CA ALA A 81 -4.16 9.50 -12.66
C ALA A 81 -4.99 10.68 -13.19
N LYS A 82 -5.67 11.38 -12.27
CA LYS A 82 -6.49 12.57 -12.55
C LYS A 82 -6.30 13.59 -11.45
N LYS A 83 -6.56 14.86 -11.75
CA LYS A 83 -6.55 15.95 -10.75
C LYS A 83 -7.50 15.63 -9.59
N GLY A 84 -7.01 15.72 -8.36
CA GLY A 84 -7.79 15.39 -7.15
C GLY A 84 -7.99 13.89 -6.86
N HIS A 85 -7.25 13.02 -7.56
CA HIS A 85 -7.06 11.63 -7.19
C HIS A 85 -6.24 11.53 -5.88
N SER A 86 -6.48 10.53 -5.03
CA SER A 86 -5.73 10.43 -3.76
C SER A 86 -4.27 10.06 -4.00
N HIS A 87 -4.04 9.12 -4.91
CA HIS A 87 -2.71 8.68 -5.33
C HIS A 87 -2.12 9.65 -6.36
N ASN A 88 -1.91 10.91 -5.97
CA ASN A 88 -1.34 11.95 -6.83
C ASN A 88 -0.44 12.85 -5.98
N TRP A 89 0.77 13.13 -6.47
CA TRP A 89 1.73 14.04 -5.84
C TRP A 89 1.15 15.42 -5.51
N GLU A 90 0.34 16.01 -6.40
CA GLU A 90 -0.34 17.29 -6.15
C GLU A 90 -1.20 17.26 -4.88
N SER A 91 -1.86 16.12 -4.61
CA SER A 91 -2.68 15.94 -3.42
C SER A 91 -1.82 15.88 -2.15
N GLY A 92 -0.70 15.15 -2.20
CA GLY A 92 0.27 15.08 -1.10
C GLY A 92 0.93 16.42 -0.80
N LEU A 93 1.41 17.12 -1.83
CA LEU A 93 2.02 18.45 -1.71
C LEU A 93 1.02 19.49 -1.19
N ALA A 94 -0.24 19.43 -1.66
CA ALA A 94 -1.29 20.30 -1.14
C ALA A 94 -1.62 20.03 0.34
N LEU A 95 -1.50 18.78 0.81
CA LEU A 95 -1.64 18.46 2.23
C LEU A 95 -0.49 19.06 3.04
N LEU A 96 0.75 18.91 2.56
CA LEU A 96 1.93 19.45 3.21
C LEU A 96 1.88 20.98 3.28
N ALA A 97 1.53 21.66 2.19
CA ALA A 97 1.38 23.11 2.14
C ALA A 97 0.28 23.66 3.08
N ARG A 98 -0.73 22.84 3.38
CA ARG A 98 -1.83 23.20 4.31
C ARG A 98 -1.51 22.88 5.77
N ALA A 99 -0.44 22.12 6.04
CA ALA A 99 -0.09 21.70 7.38
C ALA A 99 0.46 22.88 8.20
N LYS A 100 -0.20 23.19 9.33
CA LYS A 100 0.14 24.34 10.20
C LYS A 100 0.70 23.96 11.57
N SER A 101 0.78 22.66 11.86
CA SER A 101 1.24 22.11 13.12
C SER A 101 2.15 20.92 12.88
N ALA A 102 3.03 20.62 13.83
CA ALA A 102 3.90 19.44 13.74
C ALA A 102 3.12 18.12 13.59
N ARG A 103 1.90 18.00 14.16
CA ARG A 103 1.00 16.85 13.91
C ARG A 103 0.58 16.76 12.45
N SER A 104 0.08 17.86 11.88
CA SER A 104 -0.35 17.88 10.48
C SER A 104 0.80 17.75 9.49
N ILE A 105 2.00 18.22 9.85
CA ILE A 105 3.22 18.06 9.05
C ILE A 105 3.64 16.59 9.04
N SER A 106 3.71 15.97 10.22
CA SER A 106 3.98 14.53 10.35
C SER A 106 3.00 13.69 9.53
N TYR A 107 1.71 14.02 9.61
CA TYR A 107 0.67 13.39 8.80
C TYR A 107 0.86 13.58 7.29
N ALA A 108 1.20 14.79 6.83
CA ALA A 108 1.41 15.05 5.42
C ALA A 108 2.63 14.29 4.86
N TYR A 109 3.73 14.20 5.62
CA TYR A 109 4.87 13.36 5.25
C TYR A 109 4.53 11.87 5.21
N GLY A 110 3.66 11.40 6.10
CA GLY A 110 3.11 10.04 6.02
C GLY A 110 2.33 9.82 4.72
N TYR A 111 1.52 10.80 4.32
CA TYR A 111 0.78 10.74 3.05
C TYR A 111 1.72 10.69 1.83
N LEU A 112 2.79 11.50 1.82
CA LEU A 112 3.81 11.45 0.76
C LEU A 112 4.56 10.12 0.75
N SER A 113 4.80 9.52 1.92
CA SER A 113 5.42 8.20 2.05
C SER A 113 4.54 7.10 1.44
N HIS A 114 3.23 7.19 1.63
CA HIS A 114 2.30 6.30 0.95
C HIS A 114 2.48 6.38 -0.58
N LEU A 115 2.42 7.59 -1.14
CA LEU A 115 2.57 7.81 -2.59
C LEU A 115 3.91 7.29 -3.12
N ALA A 116 4.99 7.50 -2.37
CA ALA A 116 6.32 7.02 -2.75
C ALA A 116 6.37 5.49 -2.82
N ALA A 117 5.83 4.79 -1.81
CA ALA A 117 5.76 3.34 -1.82
C ALA A 117 4.94 2.80 -3.02
N ASP A 118 3.85 3.50 -3.36
CA ASP A 118 2.97 3.13 -4.47
C ASP A 118 3.60 3.25 -5.85
N THR A 119 4.60 4.14 -6.01
CA THR A 119 5.35 4.16 -7.26
C THR A 119 6.02 2.81 -7.54
N VAL A 120 6.45 2.09 -6.51
CA VAL A 120 7.03 0.74 -6.66
C VAL A 120 5.93 -0.30 -6.84
N ALA A 121 4.81 -0.17 -6.12
CA ALA A 121 3.66 -1.06 -6.25
C ALA A 121 3.17 -1.12 -7.71
N HIS A 122 2.88 0.04 -8.31
CA HIS A 122 2.13 0.10 -9.57
C HIS A 122 2.99 0.24 -10.80
N ASN A 123 4.25 0.60 -10.67
CA ASN A 123 5.16 0.64 -11.82
C ASN A 123 6.00 -0.63 -11.92
N VAL A 124 6.02 -1.48 -10.88
CA VAL A 124 6.92 -2.64 -10.83
C VAL A 124 6.24 -3.89 -10.28
N PHE A 125 5.84 -3.89 -9.01
CA PHE A 125 5.36 -5.10 -8.31
C PHE A 125 4.13 -5.71 -9.00
N VAL A 126 3.05 -4.95 -9.08
CA VAL A 126 1.79 -5.43 -9.64
C VAL A 126 1.91 -5.70 -11.14
N PRO A 127 2.45 -4.79 -11.99
CA PRO A 127 2.64 -5.07 -13.40
C PRO A 127 3.46 -6.34 -13.67
N SER A 128 4.50 -6.60 -12.87
CA SER A 128 5.37 -7.77 -13.04
C SER A 128 4.68 -9.10 -12.76
N LEU A 129 3.67 -9.10 -11.88
CA LEU A 129 3.05 -10.33 -11.39
C LEU A 129 1.61 -10.51 -11.88
N MET A 130 0.97 -9.46 -12.38
CA MET A 130 -0.40 -9.50 -12.90
C MET A 130 -0.63 -10.57 -14.00
N PRO A 131 0.33 -10.84 -14.92
CA PRO A 131 0.19 -11.94 -15.88
C PRO A 131 0.17 -13.33 -15.24
N LEU A 132 0.81 -13.47 -14.07
CA LEU A 132 0.97 -14.73 -13.33
C LEU A 132 -0.13 -14.95 -12.29
N ALA A 133 -0.81 -13.88 -11.86
CA ALA A 133 -1.79 -13.90 -10.79
C ALA A 133 -3.17 -14.41 -11.24
N PRO A 134 -3.90 -15.15 -10.36
CA PRO A 134 -5.26 -15.60 -10.61
C PRO A 134 -6.26 -14.43 -10.70
N GLY A 135 -7.36 -14.64 -11.44
CA GLY A 135 -8.36 -13.59 -11.73
C GLY A 135 -7.85 -12.55 -12.72
N ASN A 136 -8.68 -11.69 -13.29
CA ASN A 136 -8.27 -10.69 -14.30
C ASN A 136 -8.17 -9.28 -13.70
N GLY A 137 -7.30 -8.44 -14.31
CA GLY A 137 -7.13 -7.02 -13.96
C GLY A 137 -7.17 -6.74 -12.46
N ARG A 138 -8.30 -6.21 -12.00
CA ARG A 138 -8.57 -5.82 -10.60
C ARG A 138 -8.47 -6.98 -9.61
N MET A 139 -8.97 -8.16 -9.96
CA MET A 139 -8.95 -9.32 -9.06
C MET A 139 -7.52 -9.80 -8.83
N ALA A 140 -6.71 -9.84 -9.90
CA ALA A 140 -5.29 -10.17 -9.81
C ALA A 140 -4.53 -9.15 -8.96
N HIS A 141 -4.84 -7.87 -9.14
CA HIS A 141 -4.26 -6.78 -8.36
C HIS A 141 -4.53 -6.96 -6.85
N VAL A 142 -5.80 -7.04 -6.45
CA VAL A 142 -6.19 -7.21 -5.04
C VAL A 142 -5.60 -8.49 -4.46
N TYR A 143 -5.59 -9.57 -5.23
CA TYR A 143 -4.98 -10.83 -4.81
C TYR A 143 -3.48 -10.66 -4.49
N LEU A 144 -2.71 -9.98 -5.34
CA LEU A 144 -1.28 -9.77 -5.15
C LEU A 144 -0.98 -8.99 -3.87
N GLU A 145 -1.74 -7.93 -3.60
CA GLU A 145 -1.60 -7.11 -2.40
C GLU A 145 -1.96 -7.87 -1.13
N MET A 146 -3.06 -8.63 -1.19
CA MET A 146 -3.48 -9.49 -0.09
C MET A 146 -2.43 -10.55 0.25
N GLN A 147 -1.80 -11.15 -0.77
CA GLN A 147 -0.73 -12.12 -0.58
C GLN A 147 0.53 -11.45 -0.01
N ALA A 148 0.88 -10.25 -0.48
CA ALA A 148 1.98 -9.49 0.09
C ALA A 148 1.76 -9.19 1.58
N ASP A 149 0.63 -8.57 1.94
CA ASP A 149 0.29 -8.23 3.33
C ASP A 149 0.20 -9.46 4.25
N ARG A 150 -0.21 -10.61 3.70
CA ARG A 150 -0.23 -11.89 4.43
C ARG A 150 1.18 -12.33 4.83
N MET A 151 2.17 -12.08 3.98
CA MET A 151 3.56 -12.49 4.16
C MET A 151 4.35 -11.47 5.01
N LEU A 152 3.84 -10.26 5.19
CA LEU A 152 4.46 -9.23 6.01
C LEU A 152 4.08 -9.36 7.49
N SER A 153 5.02 -9.03 8.37
CA SER A 153 4.77 -8.88 9.81
C SER A 153 4.45 -7.42 10.12
N TRP A 154 3.18 -7.12 10.35
CA TRP A 154 2.71 -5.77 10.68
C TRP A 154 1.68 -5.79 11.82
N ASP A 155 1.64 -4.70 12.60
CA ASP A 155 0.75 -4.54 13.74
C ASP A 155 -0.57 -3.89 13.32
N LYS A 156 -1.61 -4.73 13.19
CA LYS A 156 -2.96 -4.29 12.83
C LYS A 156 -3.60 -3.41 13.90
N GLU A 157 -3.32 -3.65 15.18
CA GLU A 157 -3.96 -2.91 16.28
C GLU A 157 -3.38 -1.51 16.31
N ARG A 158 -2.06 -1.38 16.07
CA ARG A 158 -1.43 -0.09 15.85
C ARG A 158 -2.00 0.62 14.63
N ALA A 159 -2.18 -0.08 13.51
CA ALA A 159 -2.77 0.48 12.29
C ALA A 159 -4.21 0.99 12.49
N LEU A 160 -5.01 0.36 13.35
CA LEU A 160 -6.34 0.85 13.71
C LEU A 160 -6.28 2.01 14.71
N ALA A 161 -5.38 1.93 15.69
CA ALA A 161 -5.25 2.91 16.76
C ALA A 161 -4.94 4.33 16.23
N VAL A 162 -4.20 4.46 15.13
CA VAL A 162 -3.86 5.80 14.58
C VAL A 162 -5.07 6.58 14.07
N PHE A 163 -6.17 5.90 13.70
CA PHE A 163 -7.43 6.56 13.34
C PHE A 163 -8.19 7.11 14.54
N HIS A 164 -7.90 6.60 15.74
CA HIS A 164 -8.55 6.99 17.00
C HIS A 164 -7.64 7.81 17.92
N GLU A 165 -6.42 8.11 17.49
CA GLU A 165 -5.48 8.95 18.24
C GLU A 165 -6.05 10.37 18.41
N ARG A 166 -5.90 10.97 19.59
CA ARG A 166 -6.42 12.31 19.89
C ARG A 166 -5.86 13.33 18.90
N GLY A 167 -6.74 13.96 18.11
CA GLY A 167 -6.36 14.93 17.08
C GLY A 167 -6.41 14.37 15.66
N SER A 168 -6.61 13.06 15.47
CA SER A 168 -6.75 12.41 14.16
C SER A 168 -7.96 12.95 13.36
N GLU A 169 -8.97 13.47 14.06
CA GLU A 169 -10.12 14.12 13.44
C GLU A 169 -9.73 15.38 12.67
N ASN A 170 -8.71 16.10 13.14
CA ASN A 170 -8.23 17.32 12.49
C ASN A 170 -7.46 17.00 11.20
N THR A 171 -6.64 15.95 11.20
CA THR A 171 -5.94 15.51 9.98
C THR A 171 -6.90 14.87 9.00
N SER A 172 -7.89 14.11 9.46
CA SER A 172 -9.00 13.59 8.64
C SER A 172 -9.79 14.72 7.98
N LEU A 173 -10.09 15.79 8.73
CA LEU A 173 -10.76 16.98 8.20
C LEU A 173 -9.86 17.72 7.18
N MET A 174 -8.56 17.82 7.44
CA MET A 174 -7.59 18.40 6.52
C MET A 174 -7.52 17.62 5.21
N LEU A 175 -7.44 16.28 5.27
CA LEU A 175 -7.47 15.39 4.12
C LEU A 175 -8.73 15.61 3.28
N ARG A 176 -9.90 15.56 3.95
CA ARG A 176 -11.19 15.73 3.30
C ARG A 176 -11.30 17.08 2.58
N ARG A 177 -10.87 18.17 3.23
CA ARG A 177 -10.91 19.53 2.67
C ARG A 177 -9.97 19.67 1.48
N THR A 178 -8.76 19.14 1.59
CA THR A 178 -7.75 19.20 0.54
C THR A 178 -8.21 18.48 -0.72
N LEU A 179 -8.78 17.28 -0.57
CA LEU A 179 -9.31 16.50 -1.69
C LEU A 179 -10.74 16.86 -2.10
N ARG A 180 -11.33 17.90 -1.50
CA ARG A 180 -12.68 18.43 -1.77
C ARG A 180 -13.78 17.36 -1.71
N ARG A 181 -13.77 16.55 -0.65
CA ARG A 181 -14.65 15.37 -0.52
C ARG A 181 -15.89 15.65 0.33
N ASN A 182 -17.01 15.05 -0.07
CA ASN A 182 -18.23 15.05 0.72
C ASN A 182 -17.99 14.37 2.09
N GLY A 183 -18.45 15.00 3.17
CA GLY A 183 -18.21 14.54 4.54
C GLY A 183 -18.84 13.21 4.89
N PHE A 184 -20.08 12.98 4.45
CA PHE A 184 -20.77 11.72 4.69
C PHE A 184 -20.08 10.57 3.96
N LYS A 185 -19.79 10.75 2.66
CA LYS A 185 -19.08 9.75 1.85
C LYS A 185 -17.70 9.42 2.43
N PHE A 186 -16.93 10.45 2.82
CA PHE A 186 -15.62 10.25 3.43
C PHE A 186 -15.68 9.42 4.72
N ARG A 187 -16.65 9.70 5.60
CA ARG A 187 -16.81 8.95 6.84
C ARG A 187 -17.15 7.48 6.59
N LEU A 188 -18.08 7.22 5.66
CA LEU A 188 -18.44 5.84 5.28
C LEU A 188 -17.21 5.09 4.75
N GLN A 189 -16.49 5.72 3.82
CA GLN A 189 -15.30 5.15 3.21
C GLN A 189 -14.18 4.88 4.23
N SER A 190 -13.95 5.79 5.18
CA SER A 190 -12.99 5.59 6.26
C SER A 190 -13.37 4.42 7.18
N GLY A 191 -14.67 4.25 7.48
CA GLY A 191 -15.15 3.11 8.25
C GLY A 191 -14.94 1.78 7.51
N VAL A 192 -15.23 1.74 6.20
CA VAL A 192 -14.97 0.54 5.37
C VAL A 192 -13.48 0.21 5.33
N TYR A 193 -12.61 1.21 5.17
CA TYR A 193 -11.16 1.02 5.15
C TYR A 193 -10.61 0.53 6.50
N GLN A 194 -11.07 1.08 7.62
CA GLN A 194 -10.69 0.56 8.94
C GLN A 194 -11.20 -0.89 9.13
N GLY A 195 -12.38 -1.21 8.61
CA GLY A 195 -12.88 -2.59 8.56
C GLY A 195 -11.98 -3.53 7.76
N SER A 196 -11.46 -3.09 6.61
CA SER A 196 -10.55 -3.90 5.80
C SER A 196 -9.21 -4.13 6.50
N ILE A 197 -8.66 -3.14 7.22
CA ILE A 197 -7.48 -3.32 8.08
C ILE A 197 -7.73 -4.39 9.15
N ALA A 198 -8.87 -4.31 9.85
CA ALA A 198 -9.22 -5.25 10.91
C ALA A 198 -9.31 -6.70 10.41
N VAL A 199 -9.91 -6.89 9.22
CA VAL A 199 -10.02 -8.20 8.57
C VAL A 199 -8.66 -8.67 8.05
N GLY A 200 -7.98 -7.83 7.26
CA GLY A 200 -6.70 -8.11 6.60
C GLY A 200 -5.59 -8.51 7.58
N GLY A 201 -5.55 -7.85 8.74
CA GLY A 201 -4.61 -8.15 9.82
C GLY A 201 -4.97 -9.38 10.66
N SER A 202 -6.12 -10.04 10.45
CA SER A 202 -6.55 -11.16 11.29
C SER A 202 -5.87 -12.49 10.94
N ALA A 203 -5.64 -13.35 11.94
CA ALA A 203 -5.05 -14.67 11.73
C ALA A 203 -5.94 -15.59 10.88
N LEU A 204 -7.26 -15.45 11.00
CA LEU A 204 -8.24 -16.17 10.19
C LEU A 204 -8.11 -15.79 8.71
N TRP A 205 -8.02 -14.50 8.42
CA TRP A 205 -7.82 -14.01 7.06
C TRP A 205 -6.53 -14.53 6.44
N ARG A 206 -5.40 -14.38 7.14
CA ARG A 206 -4.10 -14.92 6.69
C ARG A 206 -4.15 -16.44 6.47
N ARG A 207 -4.90 -17.18 7.28
CA ARG A 207 -5.07 -18.63 7.12
C ARG A 207 -5.90 -18.96 5.88
N SER A 208 -6.99 -18.25 5.63
CA SER A 208 -7.84 -18.44 4.45
C SER A 208 -7.05 -18.15 3.17
N LEU A 209 -6.29 -17.07 3.14
CA LEU A 209 -5.43 -16.75 2.00
C LEU A 209 -4.35 -17.80 1.73
N ARG A 210 -3.76 -18.43 2.76
CA ARG A 210 -2.86 -19.60 2.55
C ARG A 210 -3.55 -20.79 1.91
N VAL A 211 -4.85 -20.98 2.13
CA VAL A 211 -5.62 -22.04 1.48
C VAL A 211 -5.88 -21.67 0.02
N VAL A 212 -6.25 -20.41 -0.24
CA VAL A 212 -6.43 -19.90 -1.61
C VAL A 212 -5.15 -20.02 -2.41
N ASP A 213 -4.01 -19.63 -1.84
CA ASP A 213 -2.67 -19.71 -2.45
C ASP A 213 -2.31 -21.14 -2.93
N ARG A 214 -2.62 -22.16 -2.13
CA ARG A 214 -2.41 -23.57 -2.52
C ARG A 214 -3.23 -24.00 -3.73
N LEU A 215 -4.38 -23.36 -3.96
CA LEU A 215 -5.28 -23.65 -5.07
C LEU A 215 -5.00 -22.76 -6.28
N LEU A 216 -4.56 -21.53 -6.04
CA LEU A 216 -4.36 -20.47 -7.01
C LEU A 216 -3.03 -19.76 -6.71
N PRO A 217 -1.87 -20.37 -7.06
CA PRO A 217 -0.57 -19.72 -6.94
C PRO A 217 -0.45 -18.58 -7.96
N GLY A 218 0.57 -17.72 -7.81
CA GLY A 218 0.82 -16.62 -8.75
C GLY A 218 1.14 -15.29 -8.07
N HIS A 219 1.88 -15.32 -6.97
CA HIS A 219 2.34 -14.13 -6.25
C HIS A 219 3.87 -14.13 -6.08
N ALA A 220 4.44 -13.01 -5.66
CA ALA A 220 5.87 -12.90 -5.40
C ALA A 220 6.33 -13.90 -4.32
N GLY A 221 7.46 -14.58 -4.57
CA GLY A 221 8.15 -15.32 -3.52
C GLY A 221 8.71 -14.39 -2.42
N PRO A 222 9.04 -14.92 -1.22
CA PRO A 222 9.47 -14.09 -0.09
C PRO A 222 10.66 -13.17 -0.37
N ALA A 223 11.66 -13.66 -1.11
CA ALA A 223 12.86 -12.88 -1.45
C ALA A 223 12.54 -11.70 -2.38
N CYS A 224 11.77 -11.95 -3.45
CA CYS A 224 11.32 -10.92 -4.38
C CYS A 224 10.45 -9.87 -3.68
N LEU A 225 9.52 -10.30 -2.82
CA LEU A 225 8.71 -9.37 -2.02
C LEU A 225 9.58 -8.52 -1.08
N ALA A 226 10.59 -9.10 -0.44
CA ALA A 226 11.52 -8.37 0.41
C ALA A 226 12.30 -7.31 -0.38
N ASP A 227 12.79 -7.63 -1.58
CA ASP A 227 13.52 -6.71 -2.45
C ASP A 227 12.64 -5.53 -2.93
N LEU A 228 11.38 -5.84 -3.27
CA LEU A 228 10.40 -4.83 -3.66
C LEU A 228 10.01 -3.91 -2.50
N LEU A 229 9.82 -4.46 -1.30
CA LEU A 229 9.55 -3.67 -0.09
C LEU A 229 10.76 -2.83 0.34
N GLU A 230 11.97 -3.35 0.18
CA GLU A 230 13.20 -2.58 0.37
C GLU A 230 13.25 -1.41 -0.62
N THR A 231 12.95 -1.66 -1.90
CA THR A 231 12.89 -0.62 -2.94
C THR A 231 11.83 0.43 -2.63
N ALA A 232 10.63 0.01 -2.19
CA ALA A 232 9.57 0.93 -1.76
C ALA A 232 10.01 1.78 -0.56
N THR A 233 10.71 1.18 0.40
CA THR A 233 11.25 1.89 1.56
C THR A 233 12.33 2.90 1.16
N ARG A 234 13.21 2.55 0.23
CA ARG A 234 14.20 3.48 -0.34
C ARG A 234 13.53 4.66 -1.04
N ALA A 235 12.47 4.41 -1.81
CA ALA A 235 11.70 5.46 -2.46
C ALA A 235 11.05 6.41 -1.44
N VAL A 236 10.51 5.87 -0.33
CA VAL A 236 9.97 6.67 0.78
C VAL A 236 11.06 7.56 1.38
N VAL A 237 12.21 6.99 1.74
CA VAL A 237 13.31 7.74 2.35
C VAL A 237 13.80 8.85 1.43
N ASP A 238 13.99 8.55 0.15
CA ASP A 238 14.48 9.53 -0.82
C ASP A 238 13.50 10.70 -1.00
N VAL A 239 12.19 10.42 -1.07
CA VAL A 239 11.14 11.46 -1.08
C VAL A 239 11.15 12.30 0.20
N LEU A 240 11.36 11.69 1.36
CA LEU A 240 11.43 12.42 2.63
C LEU A 240 12.73 13.23 2.80
N GLN A 241 13.81 12.83 2.13
CA GLN A 241 15.10 13.54 2.14
C GLN A 241 15.10 14.70 1.15
N ASN A 242 14.67 14.45 -0.08
CA ASN A 242 14.89 15.33 -1.22
C ASN A 242 13.61 16.08 -1.66
N GLY A 243 12.44 15.70 -1.13
CA GLY A 243 11.17 16.30 -1.55
C GLY A 243 10.94 16.15 -3.05
N GLU A 244 10.48 17.22 -3.70
CA GLU A 244 10.17 17.24 -5.15
C GLU A 244 11.40 17.02 -6.05
N ASP A 245 12.62 17.18 -5.53
CA ASP A 245 13.86 16.90 -6.27
C ASP A 245 14.17 15.39 -6.36
N SER A 246 13.44 14.56 -5.61
CA SER A 246 13.56 13.10 -5.68
C SER A 246 13.21 12.58 -7.08
N PRO A 247 14.01 11.67 -7.67
CA PRO A 247 13.66 11.03 -8.94
C PRO A 247 12.34 10.27 -8.90
N VAL A 248 11.86 9.88 -7.71
CA VAL A 248 10.58 9.17 -7.49
C VAL A 248 9.37 10.03 -7.89
N PHE A 249 9.46 11.36 -7.79
CA PHE A 249 8.39 12.28 -8.23
C PHE A 249 8.11 12.22 -9.73
N ARG A 250 9.04 11.68 -10.53
CA ARG A 250 8.84 11.46 -11.96
C ARG A 250 7.95 10.25 -12.27
N LEU A 251 7.68 9.41 -11.27
CA LEU A 251 6.82 8.24 -11.40
C LEU A 251 5.39 8.59 -11.00
N ASP A 252 4.43 8.05 -11.73
CA ASP A 252 3.01 8.14 -11.38
C ASP A 252 2.72 7.17 -10.22
N PRO A 253 2.27 7.63 -9.04
CA PRO A 253 1.88 6.75 -7.94
C PRO A 253 0.71 5.83 -8.31
N VAL A 254 -0.11 6.16 -9.31
CA VAL A 254 -1.16 5.25 -9.82
C VAL A 254 -0.58 4.16 -10.73
N GLY A 255 0.60 4.40 -11.33
CA GLY A 255 1.22 3.51 -12.33
C GLY A 255 0.36 3.29 -13.57
N THR A 256 -0.40 4.32 -14.00
CA THR A 256 -1.41 4.22 -15.07
C THR A 256 -0.86 3.52 -16.32
N ALA A 257 0.33 3.91 -16.78
CA ALA A 257 0.95 3.36 -17.98
C ALA A 257 1.41 1.90 -17.81
N ALA A 258 2.09 1.59 -16.70
CA ALA A 258 2.61 0.26 -16.44
C ALA A 258 1.49 -0.78 -16.24
N LEU A 259 0.42 -0.39 -15.53
CA LEU A 259 -0.76 -1.24 -15.36
C LEU A 259 -1.49 -1.46 -16.70
N ALA A 260 -1.64 -0.43 -17.52
CA ALA A 260 -2.24 -0.58 -18.85
C ALA A 260 -1.44 -1.54 -19.75
N GLN A 261 -0.11 -1.45 -19.72
CA GLN A 261 0.78 -2.37 -20.44
C GLN A 261 0.64 -3.81 -19.93
N ALA A 262 0.60 -4.03 -18.61
CA ALA A 262 0.42 -5.37 -18.05
C ALA A 262 -0.94 -6.00 -18.41
N VAL A 263 -2.00 -5.19 -18.43
CA VAL A 263 -3.33 -5.63 -18.88
C VAL A 263 -3.32 -6.01 -20.37
N ALA A 264 -2.71 -5.18 -21.21
CA ALA A 264 -2.59 -5.44 -22.65
C ALA A 264 -1.76 -6.72 -22.92
N PHE A 265 -0.58 -6.82 -22.31
CA PHE A 265 0.28 -8.00 -22.40
C PHE A 265 -0.47 -9.27 -22.01
N ARG A 266 -1.23 -9.23 -20.92
CA ARG A 266 -2.02 -10.39 -20.49
C ARG A 266 -3.16 -10.73 -21.45
N ALA A 267 -3.78 -9.73 -22.07
CA ALA A 267 -4.82 -9.97 -23.07
C ALA A 267 -4.25 -10.64 -24.34
N GLU A 268 -3.02 -10.31 -24.72
CA GLU A 268 -2.32 -10.89 -25.87
C GLU A 268 -1.79 -12.31 -25.59
N GLN A 269 -1.15 -12.48 -24.44
CA GLN A 269 -0.41 -13.69 -24.10
C GLN A 269 -1.32 -14.74 -23.43
N GLY A 270 -2.39 -14.32 -22.75
CA GLY A 270 -3.23 -15.21 -21.95
C GLY A 270 -2.67 -15.43 -20.53
N PHE A 271 -3.34 -16.28 -19.76
CA PHE A 271 -2.92 -16.60 -18.39
C PHE A 271 -1.86 -17.70 -18.40
N PHE A 272 -0.66 -17.39 -17.88
CA PHE A 272 0.43 -18.35 -17.72
C PHE A 272 0.81 -18.49 -16.25
N PRO A 273 0.24 -19.46 -15.51
CA PRO A 273 0.69 -19.75 -14.17
C PRO A 273 2.07 -20.41 -14.25
N VAL A 274 3.13 -19.64 -14.06
CA VAL A 274 4.47 -20.22 -13.94
C VAL A 274 4.61 -20.81 -12.54
N SER A 275 4.64 -22.14 -12.48
CA SER A 275 4.98 -22.92 -11.30
C SER A 275 6.49 -22.78 -11.03
N GLY A 276 6.91 -21.86 -10.15
CA GLY A 276 8.32 -21.80 -9.79
C GLY A 276 8.73 -20.59 -8.95
N THR A 277 9.24 -20.87 -7.76
CA THR A 277 9.68 -19.96 -6.69
C THR A 277 10.94 -19.14 -7.00
N GLY A 278 11.14 -18.69 -8.24
CA GLY A 278 12.30 -17.86 -8.54
C GLY A 278 12.34 -17.36 -9.96
N GLN A 279 11.72 -16.22 -10.23
CA GLN A 279 12.11 -15.38 -11.36
C GLN A 279 11.98 -13.90 -10.99
N GLY A 280 12.89 -13.10 -11.56
CA GLY A 280 12.96 -11.66 -11.38
C GLY A 280 11.72 -10.92 -11.92
N LEU A 281 11.72 -9.61 -11.72
CA LEU A 281 10.62 -8.73 -12.14
C LEU A 281 10.42 -8.83 -13.66
N ALA A 282 9.18 -9.11 -14.10
CA ALA A 282 8.85 -9.12 -15.52
C ALA A 282 8.87 -7.69 -16.13
N VAL A 283 8.67 -6.68 -15.29
CA VAL A 283 8.89 -5.27 -15.64
C VAL A 283 10.20 -4.81 -15.00
N PRO A 284 11.16 -4.27 -15.78
CA PRO A 284 12.41 -3.75 -15.21
C PRO A 284 12.11 -2.60 -14.25
N LEU A 285 12.94 -2.44 -13.21
CA LEU A 285 12.86 -1.28 -12.34
C LEU A 285 13.05 0.00 -13.17
N PRO A 286 12.18 1.01 -13.06
CA PRO A 286 12.43 2.33 -13.64
C PRO A 286 13.77 2.90 -13.18
N ASP A 287 14.47 3.63 -14.06
CA ASP A 287 15.78 4.25 -13.76
C ASP A 287 15.73 5.09 -12.48
N ALA A 288 14.61 5.79 -12.25
CA ALA A 288 14.35 6.57 -11.04
C ALA A 288 14.43 5.75 -9.73
N LEU A 289 14.07 4.47 -9.76
CA LEU A 289 14.18 3.56 -8.61
C LEU A 289 15.54 2.88 -8.55
N GLN A 290 16.14 2.56 -9.71
CA GLN A 290 17.49 1.97 -9.77
C GLN A 290 18.55 2.93 -9.21
N SER A 291 18.42 4.23 -9.49
CA SER A 291 19.38 5.25 -9.06
C SER A 291 19.31 5.60 -7.56
N LEU A 292 18.33 5.06 -6.82
CA LEU A 292 18.19 5.37 -5.40
C LEU A 292 19.42 4.90 -4.62
N PRO A 293 19.85 5.58 -3.55
CA PRO A 293 20.91 5.08 -2.69
C PRO A 293 20.53 3.72 -2.09
N VAL A 294 21.48 2.78 -2.05
CA VAL A 294 21.30 1.56 -1.24
C VAL A 294 21.44 1.95 0.22
N LEU A 295 20.38 1.74 0.98
CA LEU A 295 20.44 1.86 2.42
C LEU A 295 21.09 0.57 2.94
N PHE A 296 22.12 0.65 3.78
CA PHE A 296 22.80 -0.53 4.36
C PHE A 296 21.89 -1.23 5.38
N LEU A 297 20.82 -1.90 4.93
CA LEU A 297 19.72 -2.36 5.78
C LEU A 297 19.62 -3.88 5.89
N ALA A 298 19.12 -4.34 7.05
CA ALA A 298 18.50 -5.64 7.15
C ALA A 298 17.17 -5.64 6.37
N LYS A 299 17.00 -6.59 5.45
CA LYS A 299 15.76 -6.73 4.66
C LYS A 299 14.53 -6.86 5.59
N PRO A 300 13.36 -6.31 5.18
CA PRO A 300 12.12 -6.50 5.93
C PRO A 300 11.85 -7.98 6.18
N LYS A 301 11.40 -8.33 7.39
CA LYS A 301 11.05 -9.73 7.70
C LYS A 301 9.79 -10.12 6.93
N VAL A 302 9.99 -10.97 5.91
CA VAL A 302 8.91 -11.62 5.16
C VAL A 302 8.78 -13.06 5.64
N ALA A 303 7.59 -13.45 6.11
CA ALA A 303 7.29 -14.82 6.47
C ALA A 303 7.08 -15.68 5.22
N ALA A 304 7.65 -16.89 5.24
CA ALA A 304 7.38 -17.93 4.23
C ALA A 304 5.95 -18.47 4.34
#